data_AF-A0A4Q3ABU8-F1
#
_entry.id   AF-A0A4Q3ABU8-F1
#
_cell.length_a   1.000
_cell.length_b   1.000
_cell.length_c   1.000
_cell.angle_alpha   90.00
_cell.angle_beta   90.00
_cell.angle_gamma   90.00
#
_symmetry.space_group_name_H-M   'P 1'
#
loop_
_entity.id
_entity.type
_entity.pdbx_description
1 polymer ?
#
loop_
_entity_poly.entity_id
_entity_poly.type
_entity_poly.pdbx_seq_one_letter_code
_entity_poly.pdbx_strand_id
1 'polypeptide(L)'
;MHALANLADAPHMPDMSSPASYTVDGNRLTLLTEGPGRMEALLELIGSAKRTLRVLYYIYVADEAGTAVRDGLIAAAQRGVEVHLTVDGMGSEPAQAASFFDPLRDAGVDV
;
A
#
# COMPACT_ATOMS: atom_id res chain seq x y z
N MET A 1 34.05 -37.89 -2.88
CA MET A 1 34.18 -37.48 -1.46
C MET A 1 33.53 -36.11 -1.34
N HIS A 2 32.20 -36.07 -1.22
CA HIS A 2 31.43 -34.82 -1.05
C HIS A 2 31.38 -34.48 0.43
N ALA A 3 32.01 -33.37 0.81
CA ALA A 3 31.88 -32.82 2.15
C ALA A 3 30.47 -32.22 2.31
N LEU A 4 29.74 -32.72 3.30
CA LEU A 4 28.49 -32.12 3.78
C LEU A 4 28.84 -30.78 4.44
N ALA A 5 28.31 -29.68 3.91
CA ALA A 5 28.38 -28.40 4.58
C ALA A 5 27.63 -28.49 5.93
N ASN A 6 28.27 -28.01 6.98
CA ASN A 6 27.78 -28.06 8.36
C ASN A 6 26.53 -27.15 8.50
N LEU A 7 25.43 -27.71 8.99
CA LEU A 7 24.15 -26.99 9.16
C LEU A 7 24.23 -25.81 10.15
N ALA A 8 25.34 -25.69 10.89
CA ALA A 8 25.60 -24.64 11.87
C ALA A 8 26.00 -23.28 11.24
N ASP A 9 26.37 -23.25 9.95
CA ASP A 9 26.69 -22.02 9.21
C ASP A 9 25.52 -21.52 8.35
N ALA A 10 24.31 -22.05 8.55
CA ALA A 10 23.13 -21.49 7.91
C ALA A 10 22.97 -20.03 8.38
N PRO A 11 22.80 -19.05 7.46
CA PRO A 11 22.53 -17.67 7.87
C PRO A 11 21.34 -17.70 8.82
N HIS A 12 21.44 -16.93 9.91
CA HIS A 12 20.32 -16.71 10.82
C HIS A 12 19.12 -16.29 9.98
N MET A 13 18.17 -17.22 9.76
CA MET A 13 16.92 -16.88 9.10
C MET A 13 16.25 -15.85 10.00
N PRO A 14 15.96 -14.64 9.50
CA PRO A 14 15.28 -13.65 10.30
C PRO A 14 13.97 -14.25 10.80
N ASP A 15 13.64 -13.96 12.05
CA ASP A 15 12.34 -14.28 12.59
C ASP A 15 11.25 -13.70 11.68
N MET A 16 10.53 -14.59 10.98
CA MET A 16 9.46 -14.24 10.05
C MET A 16 8.17 -13.79 10.76
N SER A 17 8.17 -13.74 12.10
CA SER A 17 6.99 -13.34 12.89
C SER A 17 6.70 -11.83 12.83
N SER A 18 7.66 -11.01 12.40
CA SER A 18 7.49 -9.57 12.25
C SER A 18 8.19 -9.07 10.99
N PRO A 19 7.55 -8.20 10.18
CA PRO A 19 8.15 -7.75 8.92
C PRO A 19 9.41 -6.93 9.19
N ALA A 20 10.51 -7.34 8.56
CA ALA A 20 11.79 -6.66 8.69
C ALA A 20 11.66 -5.18 8.29
N SER A 21 12.22 -4.29 9.11
CA SER A 21 12.17 -2.85 8.88
C SER A 21 13.57 -2.25 8.81
N TYR A 22 13.79 -1.35 7.86
CA TYR A 22 15.06 -0.72 7.56
C TYR A 22 14.89 0.80 7.55
N THR A 23 15.96 1.53 7.86
CA THR A 23 16.00 2.98 7.67
C THR A 23 16.92 3.30 6.50
N VAL A 24 16.41 3.95 5.46
CA VAL A 24 17.13 4.31 4.24
C VAL A 24 16.87 5.78 3.94
N ASP A 25 17.92 6.59 3.95
CA ASP A 25 17.83 8.04 3.68
C ASP A 25 16.76 8.76 4.52
N GLY A 26 16.67 8.42 5.81
CA GLY A 26 15.66 8.97 6.73
C GLY A 26 14.25 8.36 6.61
N ASN A 27 14.03 7.46 5.64
CA ASN A 27 12.75 6.78 5.45
C ASN A 27 12.74 5.42 6.14
N ARG A 28 11.64 5.08 6.81
CA ARG A 28 11.40 3.74 7.35
C ARG A 28 10.74 2.87 6.28
N LEU A 29 11.41 1.80 5.88
CA LEU A 29 10.91 0.81 4.92
C LEU A 29 10.63 -0.49 5.64
N THR A 30 9.43 -1.04 5.47
CA THR A 30 9.03 -2.34 6.02
C THR A 30 8.81 -3.32 4.87
N LEU A 31 9.49 -4.46 4.90
CA LEU A 31 9.37 -5.48 3.86
C LEU A 31 8.11 -6.32 4.12
N LEU A 32 7.18 -6.28 3.18
CA LEU A 32 5.96 -7.08 3.18
C LEU A 32 6.07 -8.11 2.07
N THR A 33 6.06 -9.40 2.43
CA THR A 33 6.26 -10.51 1.47
C THR A 33 4.97 -11.10 0.94
N GLU A 34 3.85 -10.88 1.63
CA GLU A 34 2.55 -11.50 1.32
C GLU A 34 1.45 -10.47 1.03
N GLY A 35 0.52 -10.83 0.15
CA GLY A 35 -0.59 -9.98 -0.28
C GLY A 35 -1.51 -9.48 0.84
N PRO A 36 -2.05 -10.35 1.72
CA PRO A 36 -2.95 -9.92 2.80
C PRO A 36 -2.30 -8.93 3.77
N GLY A 37 -1.08 -9.21 4.22
CA GLY A 37 -0.33 -8.30 5.09
C GLY A 37 -0.01 -6.96 4.43
N ARG A 38 0.19 -6.94 3.10
CA ARG A 38 0.31 -5.70 2.33
C ARG A 38 -0.96 -4.86 2.36
N MET A 39 -2.14 -5.48 2.21
CA MET A 39 -3.41 -4.76 2.23
C MET A 39 -3.68 -4.15 3.62
N GLU A 40 -3.50 -4.95 4.67
CA GLU A 40 -3.68 -4.48 6.06
C GLU A 40 -2.76 -3.30 6.38
N ALA A 41 -1.46 -3.41 6.07
CA ALA A 41 -0.49 -2.35 6.29
C ALA A 41 -0.80 -1.08 5.50
N LEU A 42 -1.31 -1.21 4.27
CA LEU A 42 -1.72 -0.08 3.46
C LEU A 42 -2.93 0.65 4.08
N LEU A 43 -3.96 -0.09 4.49
CA LEU A 43 -5.13 0.50 5.12
C LEU A 43 -4.78 1.16 6.46
N GLU A 44 -3.86 0.56 7.23
CA GLU A 44 -3.32 1.18 8.45
C GLU A 44 -2.55 2.47 8.15
N LEU A 45 -1.72 2.48 7.08
CA LEU A 45 -1.01 3.68 6.64
C LEU A 45 -2.00 4.81 6.28
N ILE A 46 -3.04 4.50 5.51
CA ILE A 46 -4.09 5.44 5.14
C ILE A 46 -4.87 5.93 6.38
N GLY A 47 -5.21 5.02 7.29
CA GLY A 47 -5.93 5.33 8.54
C GLY A 47 -5.12 6.17 9.52
N SER A 48 -3.81 5.97 9.57
CA SER A 48 -2.90 6.67 10.49
C SER A 48 -2.41 8.01 9.96
N ALA A 49 -2.50 8.29 8.65
CA ALA A 49 -2.10 9.56 8.04
C ALA A 49 -2.74 10.78 8.74
N LYS A 50 -1.94 11.83 8.96
CA LYS A 50 -2.34 13.02 9.76
C LYS A 50 -2.30 14.36 9.03
N ARG A 51 -1.51 14.51 7.97
CA ARG A 51 -1.29 15.80 7.29
C ARG A 51 -1.47 15.69 5.79
N THR A 52 -0.66 14.84 5.17
CA THR A 52 -0.63 14.63 3.72
C THR A 52 -0.54 13.14 3.42
N LEU A 53 -1.21 12.71 2.35
CA LEU A 53 -1.15 11.34 1.85
C LEU A 53 -1.07 11.38 0.31
N ARG A 54 -0.02 10.80 -0.25
CA ARG A 54 0.18 10.71 -1.71
C ARG A 54 0.29 9.25 -2.09
N VAL A 55 -0.57 8.82 -3.01
CA VAL A 55 -0.66 7.42 -3.42
C VAL A 55 -0.56 7.34 -4.93
N LEU A 56 0.25 6.41 -5.43
CA LEU A 56 0.41 6.14 -6.85
C LEU A 56 0.08 4.67 -7.12
N TYR A 57 -0.81 4.42 -8.08
CA TYR A 57 -1.14 3.09 -8.56
C TYR A 57 -0.90 2.95 -10.05
N TYR A 58 -0.29 1.84 -10.45
CA TYR A 58 -0.18 1.45 -11.86
C TYR A 58 -1.49 0.85 -12.39
N ILE A 59 -2.15 -0.02 -11.62
CA ILE A 59 -3.48 -0.55 -11.98
C ILE A 59 -4.41 -0.33 -10.80
N TYR A 60 -5.52 0.37 -11.03
CA TYR A 60 -6.57 0.58 -10.05
C TYR A 60 -7.92 0.17 -10.66
N VAL A 61 -8.50 -0.91 -10.14
CA VAL A 61 -9.78 -1.46 -10.60
C VAL A 61 -10.86 -1.37 -9.51
N ALA A 62 -12.13 -1.42 -9.94
CA ALA A 62 -13.29 -1.36 -9.07
C ALA A 62 -13.65 -2.74 -8.49
N ASP A 63 -12.74 -3.33 -7.73
CA ASP A 63 -12.94 -4.60 -7.01
C ASP A 63 -12.96 -4.39 -5.48
N GLU A 64 -12.97 -5.48 -4.71
CA GLU A 64 -13.01 -5.42 -3.24
C GLU A 64 -11.79 -4.66 -2.68
N ALA A 65 -10.59 -4.95 -3.20
CA ALA A 65 -9.35 -4.31 -2.78
C ALA A 65 -9.35 -2.82 -3.14
N GLY A 66 -9.70 -2.48 -4.38
CA GLY A 66 -9.78 -1.10 -4.85
C GLY A 66 -10.84 -0.30 -4.08
N THR A 67 -11.97 -0.93 -3.73
CA THR A 67 -13.03 -0.31 -2.93
C THR A 67 -12.55 -0.01 -1.51
N ALA A 68 -11.90 -0.96 -0.85
CA ALA A 68 -11.35 -0.75 0.50
C ALA A 68 -10.35 0.40 0.55
N VAL A 69 -9.43 0.47 -0.44
CA VAL A 69 -8.47 1.58 -0.53
C VAL A 69 -9.17 2.90 -0.81
N ARG A 70 -10.15 2.95 -1.73
CA ARG A 70 -10.91 4.16 -2.07
C ARG A 70 -11.59 4.72 -0.84
N ASP A 71 -12.30 3.87 -0.10
CA ASP A 71 -13.06 4.27 1.08
C ASP A 71 -12.12 4.75 2.20
N GLY A 72 -10.94 4.12 2.34
CA GLY A 72 -9.89 4.59 3.24
C GLY A 72 -9.37 5.99 2.88
N LEU A 73 -9.12 6.25 1.59
CA LEU A 73 -8.67 7.56 1.11
C LEU A 73 -9.72 8.65 1.33
N ILE A 74 -11.00 8.34 1.05
CA ILE A 74 -12.13 9.23 1.35
C ILE A 74 -12.17 9.55 2.85
N ALA A 75 -12.08 8.54 3.70
CA ALA A 75 -12.07 8.74 5.14
C ALA A 75 -10.87 9.59 5.60
N ALA A 76 -9.71 9.48 4.96
CA ALA A 76 -8.55 10.33 5.25
C ALA A 76 -8.81 11.79 4.87
N ALA A 77 -9.35 12.05 3.69
CA ALA A 77 -9.70 13.39 3.24
C ALA A 77 -10.75 14.04 4.17
N GLN A 78 -11.78 13.29 4.57
CA GLN A 78 -12.81 13.77 5.50
C GLN A 78 -12.26 14.12 6.90
N ARG A 79 -11.14 13.51 7.33
CA ARG A 79 -10.44 13.89 8.57
C ARG A 79 -9.60 15.17 8.42
N GLY A 80 -9.51 15.74 7.21
CA GLY A 80 -8.71 16.92 6.90
C GLY A 80 -7.27 16.62 6.46
N VAL A 81 -6.97 15.36 6.09
CA VAL A 81 -5.69 15.02 5.44
C VAL A 81 -5.74 15.49 4.00
N GLU A 82 -4.68 16.14 3.51
CA GLU A 82 -4.53 16.46 2.09
C GLU A 82 -4.18 15.18 1.33
N VAL A 83 -5.10 14.68 0.49
CA VAL A 83 -4.95 13.40 -0.21
C VAL A 83 -4.81 13.64 -1.71
N HIS A 84 -3.77 13.05 -2.30
CA HIS A 84 -3.54 13.02 -3.75
C HIS A 84 -3.37 11.56 -4.21
N LEU A 85 -4.21 11.13 -5.15
CA LEU A 85 -4.16 9.82 -5.78
C LEU A 85 -3.79 10.00 -7.26
N THR A 86 -2.64 9.48 -7.66
CA THR A 86 -2.30 9.36 -9.07
C THR A 86 -2.55 7.92 -9.52
N VAL A 87 -3.28 7.74 -10.62
CA VAL A 87 -3.46 6.43 -11.26
C VAL A 87 -2.92 6.46 -12.69
N ASP A 88 -2.32 5.36 -13.13
CA ASP A 88 -2.04 5.20 -14.55
C ASP A 88 -3.36 5.06 -15.31
N GLY A 89 -3.47 5.77 -16.44
CA GLY A 89 -4.62 5.68 -17.32
C GLY A 89 -4.73 4.30 -17.95
N MET A 90 -3.60 3.65 -18.25
CA MET A 90 -3.59 2.29 -18.79
C MET A 90 -3.74 1.24 -17.68
N GLY A 91 -4.75 0.39 -17.79
CA GLY A 91 -5.13 -0.60 -16.79
C GLY A 91 -6.18 -0.11 -15.77
N SER A 92 -6.43 1.20 -15.68
CA SER A 92 -7.46 1.79 -14.82
C SER A 92 -8.68 2.31 -15.60
N GLU A 93 -8.70 2.15 -16.92
CA GLU A 93 -9.81 2.56 -17.79
C GLU A 93 -11.15 1.95 -17.36
N PRO A 94 -11.25 0.66 -16.95
CA PRO A 94 -12.52 0.10 -16.50
C PRO A 94 -13.07 0.81 -15.26
N ALA A 95 -12.22 1.16 -14.30
CA ALA A 95 -12.62 1.91 -13.12
C ALA A 95 -13.04 3.34 -13.50
N GLN A 96 -12.29 4.00 -14.37
CA GLN A 96 -12.63 5.34 -14.85
C GLN A 96 -13.96 5.35 -15.62
N ALA A 97 -14.21 4.37 -16.49
CA ALA A 97 -15.46 4.25 -17.24
C ALA A 97 -16.66 3.98 -16.33
N ALA A 98 -16.45 3.30 -15.21
CA ALA A 98 -17.46 3.05 -14.18
C ALA A 98 -17.65 4.24 -13.21
N SER A 99 -17.01 5.40 -13.47
CA SER A 99 -17.06 6.57 -12.57
C SER A 99 -16.57 6.24 -11.15
N PHE A 100 -15.70 5.24 -11.01
CA PHE A 100 -15.29 4.70 -9.71
C PHE A 100 -14.52 5.70 -8.84
N PHE A 101 -13.85 6.67 -9.48
CA PHE A 101 -13.07 7.70 -8.81
C PHE A 101 -13.87 8.95 -8.43
N ASP A 102 -15.12 9.10 -8.89
CA ASP A 102 -15.91 10.29 -8.62
C ASP A 102 -16.18 10.51 -7.12
N PRO A 103 -16.49 9.46 -6.32
CA PRO A 103 -16.62 9.62 -4.87
C PRO A 103 -15.36 10.15 -4.17
N LEU A 104 -14.16 9.91 -4.73
CA LEU A 104 -12.92 10.48 -4.19
C LEU A 104 -12.87 11.99 -4.44
N ARG A 105 -13.20 12.42 -5.66
CA ARG A 105 -13.24 13.84 -6.04
C ARG A 105 -14.28 14.60 -5.22
N ASP A 106 -15.47 14.01 -5.04
CA ASP A 106 -16.53 14.58 -4.21
C ASP A 106 -16.11 14.74 -2.74
N ALA A 107 -15.24 13.86 -2.24
CA ALA A 107 -14.67 13.94 -0.90
C ALA A 107 -13.48 14.91 -0.77
N GLY A 108 -13.08 15.57 -1.86
CA GLY A 108 -11.97 16.53 -1.89
C GLY A 108 -10.58 15.88 -2.05
N VAL A 109 -10.51 14.63 -2.51
CA VAL A 109 -9.26 14.00 -2.95
C VAL A 109 -8.89 14.52 -4.34
N ASP A 110 -7.62 14.86 -4.54
CA ASP A 110 -7.06 15.19 -5.86
C ASP A 110 -6.74 13.89 -6.63
N VAL A 111 -7.44 13.64 -7.75
CA VAL A 111 -7.36 12.40 -8.56
C VAL A 111 -7.20 12.69 -10.05
#